data_AF-A0A7H2BD15-F1
#
_entry.id   AF-A0A7H2BD15-F1
#
_cell.length_a   1.000
_cell.length_b   1.000
_cell.length_c   1.000
_cell.angle_alpha   90.00
_cell.angle_beta   90.00
_cell.angle_gamma   90.00
#
_symmetry.space_group_name_H-M   'P 1'
#
loop_
_entity.id
_entity.type
_entity.pdbx_description
1 polymer ?
#
loop_
_entity_poly.entity_id
_entity_poly.type
_entity_poly.pdbx_seq_one_letter_code
_entity_poly.pdbx_strand_id
1 'polypeptide(L)'
;MKFELMRFRVLAGKETRVQEWMEFLNANMSAVEETLEPEQMYVESIFAEQIDGVYYLYWYSVQGDNPQSVHDSEHWLDRKHLEFWLECIDPNYPGVKLTPKVLMLLPHVRESMTPLL
;
A
#
# COMPACT_ATOMS: atom_id res chain seq x y z
N MET A 1 5.98 -12.01 10.10
CA MET A 1 5.23 -11.97 8.82
C MET A 1 3.75 -11.64 9.05
N LYS A 2 3.22 -10.62 8.38
CA LYS A 2 1.89 -10.06 8.59
C LYS A 2 1.16 -9.93 7.25
N PHE A 3 -0.09 -10.37 7.21
CA PHE A 3 -0.99 -10.21 6.06
C PHE A 3 -2.06 -9.19 6.42
N GLU A 4 -2.15 -8.11 5.68
CA GLU A 4 -3.04 -7.00 6.00
C GLU A 4 -3.82 -6.54 4.77
N LEU A 5 -5.07 -6.18 4.99
CA LEU A 5 -5.87 -5.41 4.04
C LEU A 5 -6.36 -4.16 4.76
N MET A 6 -5.97 -2.98 4.28
CA MET A 6 -6.43 -1.71 4.80
C MET A 6 -7.31 -1.03 3.77
N ARG A 7 -8.47 -0.50 4.18
CA ARG A 7 -9.34 0.31 3.32
C ARG A 7 -9.28 1.78 3.74
N PHE A 8 -9.13 2.66 2.76
CA PHE A 8 -9.15 4.10 2.93
C PHE A 8 -10.19 4.74 2.02
N ARG A 9 -10.90 5.74 2.56
CA ARG A 9 -11.85 6.53 1.77
C ARG A 9 -11.09 7.61 1.03
N VAL A 10 -11.38 7.78 -0.26
CA VAL A 10 -10.87 8.87 -1.07
C VAL A 10 -11.81 10.07 -0.94
N LEU A 11 -11.24 11.28 -0.89
CA LEU A 11 -11.99 12.53 -0.94
C LEU A 11 -12.77 12.65 -2.24
N ALA A 12 -14.01 13.12 -2.16
CA ALA A 12 -14.87 13.27 -3.35
C ALA A 12 -14.20 14.19 -4.40
N GLY A 13 -14.21 13.76 -5.66
CA GLY A 13 -13.60 14.52 -6.77
C GLY A 13 -12.09 14.31 -6.94
N LYS A 14 -11.45 13.43 -6.16
CA LYS A 14 -10.03 13.10 -6.28
C LYS A 14 -9.75 11.85 -7.12
N GLU A 15 -10.74 11.28 -7.79
CA GLU A 15 -10.62 10.04 -8.56
C GLU A 15 -9.57 10.15 -9.68
N THR A 16 -9.56 11.26 -10.43
CA THR A 16 -8.52 11.52 -11.44
C THR A 16 -7.13 11.60 -10.82
N ARG A 17 -7.01 12.22 -9.64
CA ARG A 17 -5.71 12.35 -8.96
C ARG A 17 -5.20 11.01 -8.42
N VAL A 18 -6.10 10.15 -7.97
CA VAL A 18 -5.78 8.76 -7.63
C VAL A 18 -5.32 7.99 -8.85
N GLN A 19 -5.95 8.18 -10.01
CA GLN A 19 -5.48 7.56 -11.24
C GLN A 19 -4.04 8.00 -11.56
N GLU A 20 -3.75 9.31 -11.52
CA GLU A 20 -2.38 9.83 -11.70
C GLU A 20 -1.38 9.25 -10.69
N TRP A 21 -1.81 9.05 -9.44
CA TRP A 21 -0.99 8.41 -8.42
C TRP A 21 -0.64 6.96 -8.78
N MET A 22 -1.63 6.16 -9.16
CA MET A 22 -1.39 4.76 -9.54
C MET A 22 -0.54 4.67 -10.82
N GLU A 23 -0.76 5.55 -11.80
CA GLU A 23 0.07 5.65 -12.99
C GLU A 23 1.51 6.03 -12.65
N PHE A 24 1.71 6.98 -11.73
CA PHE A 24 3.04 7.36 -11.23
C PHE A 24 3.77 6.17 -10.60
N LEU A 25 3.10 5.38 -9.73
CA LEU A 25 3.74 4.21 -9.12
C LEU A 25 4.10 3.15 -10.17
N ASN A 26 3.17 2.83 -11.08
CA ASN A 26 3.42 1.86 -12.15
C ASN A 26 4.57 2.29 -13.08
N ALA A 27 4.68 3.59 -13.37
CA ALA A 27 5.75 4.13 -14.20
C ALA A 27 7.13 4.15 -13.53
N ASN A 28 7.19 4.00 -12.20
CA ASN A 28 8.42 4.09 -11.40
C ASN A 28 8.68 2.81 -10.59
N MET A 29 8.30 1.64 -11.12
CA MET A 29 8.34 0.38 -10.37
C MET A 29 9.73 0.01 -9.82
N SER A 30 10.83 0.26 -10.54
CA SER A 30 12.18 0.01 -10.01
C SER A 30 12.46 0.83 -8.74
N ALA A 31 11.99 2.07 -8.69
CA ALA A 31 12.11 2.93 -7.51
C ALA A 31 11.13 2.53 -6.40
N VAL A 32 9.99 1.89 -6.73
CA VAL A 32 9.10 1.24 -5.74
C VAL A 32 9.82 0.07 -5.10
N GLU A 33 10.43 -0.81 -5.90
CA GLU A 33 11.16 -1.98 -5.40
C GLU A 33 12.28 -1.60 -4.42
N GLU A 34 12.98 -0.48 -4.67
CA GLU A 34 13.99 0.07 -3.76
C GLU A 34 13.45 0.44 -2.36
N THR A 35 12.17 0.81 -2.24
CA THR A 35 11.55 1.20 -0.95
C THR A 35 10.94 0.01 -0.22
N LEU A 36 10.45 -0.99 -0.96
CA LEU A 36 9.79 -2.17 -0.38
C LEU A 36 10.71 -2.97 0.55
N GLU A 37 11.98 -3.12 0.20
CA GLU A 37 12.91 -3.95 0.96
C GLU A 37 13.25 -3.38 2.36
N PRO A 38 13.63 -2.08 2.50
CA PRO A 38 13.74 -1.43 3.82
C PRO A 38 12.44 -1.48 4.63
N GLU A 39 11.29 -1.40 3.98
CA GLU A 39 9.96 -1.48 4.60
C GLU A 39 9.56 -2.92 4.97
N GLN A 40 10.40 -3.93 4.69
CA GLN A 40 10.07 -5.34 4.86
C GLN A 40 8.77 -5.73 4.13
N MET A 41 8.50 -5.10 2.99
CA MET A 41 7.28 -5.29 2.22
C MET A 41 7.51 -6.32 1.10
N TYR A 42 7.06 -7.55 1.30
CA TYR A 42 7.21 -8.61 0.28
C TYR A 42 6.23 -8.45 -0.88
N VAL A 43 5.02 -8.02 -0.57
CA VAL A 43 3.96 -7.77 -1.54
C VAL A 43 3.20 -6.56 -1.08
N GLU A 44 3.01 -5.60 -1.96
CA GLU A 44 2.00 -4.57 -1.82
C GLU A 44 1.14 -4.54 -3.09
N SER A 45 -0.16 -4.38 -2.91
CA SER A 45 -1.10 -4.22 -4.01
C SER A 45 -2.18 -3.26 -3.59
N ILE A 46 -2.45 -2.29 -4.46
CA ILE A 46 -3.48 -1.27 -4.24
C ILE A 46 -4.65 -1.58 -5.16
N PHE A 47 -5.82 -1.82 -4.59
CA PHE A 47 -7.07 -2.03 -5.31
C PHE A 47 -7.97 -0.81 -5.13
N ALA A 48 -8.88 -0.60 -6.08
CA ALA A 48 -9.88 0.44 -5.99
C ALA A 48 -11.29 -0.15 -6.09
N GLU A 49 -12.24 0.46 -5.39
CA GLU A 49 -13.66 0.12 -5.45
C GLU A 49 -14.50 1.39 -5.35
N GLN A 50 -15.70 1.37 -5.93
CA GLN A 50 -16.70 2.39 -5.72
C GLN A 50 -17.97 1.78 -5.12
N ILE A 51 -18.40 2.28 -3.96
CA ILE A 51 -19.63 1.86 -3.27
C ILE A 51 -20.50 3.09 -3.07
N ASP A 52 -21.73 3.08 -3.59
CA ASP A 52 -22.72 4.16 -3.43
C ASP A 52 -22.15 5.56 -3.76
N GLY A 53 -21.33 5.64 -4.81
CA GLY A 53 -20.69 6.87 -5.26
C GLY A 53 -19.43 7.27 -4.49
N VAL A 54 -19.06 6.56 -3.42
CA VAL A 54 -17.84 6.79 -2.65
C VAL A 54 -16.71 5.92 -3.18
N TYR A 55 -15.56 6.54 -3.45
CA TYR A 55 -14.38 5.85 -3.94
C TYR A 55 -13.47 5.42 -2.78
N TYR A 56 -13.01 4.17 -2.83
CA TYR A 56 -12.16 3.56 -1.82
C TYR A 56 -10.91 2.97 -2.46
N LEU A 57 -9.81 3.08 -1.74
CA LEU A 57 -8.59 2.36 -2.04
C LEU A 57 -8.31 1.32 -0.96
N TYR A 58 -7.75 0.20 -1.37
CA TYR A 58 -7.44 -0.94 -0.52
C TYR A 58 -5.98 -1.34 -0.69
N TRP A 59 -5.21 -1.27 0.39
CA TRP A 59 -3.84 -1.79 0.43
C TRP A 59 -3.87 -3.20 0.96
N TYR A 60 -3.60 -4.17 0.09
CA TYR A 60 -3.21 -5.50 0.51
C TYR A 60 -1.70 -5.55 0.63
N SER A 61 -1.20 -6.02 1.76
CA SER A 61 0.23 -6.19 1.97
C SER A 61 0.60 -7.48 2.67
N VAL A 62 1.78 -7.99 2.32
CA VAL A 62 2.47 -9.06 3.01
C VAL A 62 3.81 -8.52 3.48
N GLN A 63 3.98 -8.42 4.79
CA GLN A 63 5.12 -7.75 5.41
C GLN A 63 5.92 -8.72 6.29
N GLY A 64 7.21 -8.47 6.42
CA GLY A 64 8.11 -9.05 7.41
C GLY A 64 7.89 -8.45 8.79
N ASP A 65 8.91 -8.56 9.65
CA ASP A 65 8.88 -8.00 11.00
C ASP A 65 9.85 -6.80 11.07
N ASN A 66 9.58 -5.83 11.96
CA ASN A 66 10.34 -4.58 12.10
C ASN A 66 10.42 -3.71 10.82
N PRO A 67 9.29 -3.41 10.15
CA PRO A 67 9.31 -2.57 8.95
C PRO A 67 9.75 -1.14 9.28
N GLN A 68 10.57 -0.54 8.42
CA GLN A 68 10.74 0.91 8.43
C GLN A 68 9.39 1.57 8.06
N SER A 69 9.05 2.67 8.72
CA SER A 69 7.88 3.45 8.35
C SER A 69 8.16 4.28 7.10
N VAL A 70 7.23 4.30 6.16
CA VAL A 70 7.28 5.20 4.98
C VAL A 70 7.45 6.68 5.38
N HIS A 71 6.94 7.07 6.56
CA HIS A 71 7.11 8.43 7.09
C HIS A 71 8.54 8.77 7.49
N ASP A 72 9.37 7.76 7.75
CA ASP A 72 10.79 7.91 8.09
C ASP A 72 11.68 7.76 6.85
N SER A 73 11.10 7.49 5.67
CA SER A 73 11.84 7.33 4.42
C SER A 73 12.30 8.67 3.86
N GLU A 74 13.58 8.74 3.48
CA GLU A 74 14.12 9.86 2.73
C GLU A 74 13.99 9.67 1.20
N HIS A 75 13.48 8.53 0.75
CA HIS A 75 13.38 8.19 -0.66
C HIS A 75 12.40 9.13 -1.39
N TRP A 76 12.80 9.60 -2.58
CA TRP A 76 12.03 10.59 -3.33
C TRP A 76 10.64 10.06 -3.74
N LEU A 77 10.54 8.76 -4.02
CA LEU A 77 9.29 8.11 -4.38
C LEU A 77 8.32 8.13 -3.19
N ASP A 78 8.78 7.79 -1.98
CA ASP A 78 7.94 7.75 -0.78
C ASP A 78 7.43 9.13 -0.41
N ARG A 79 8.27 10.17 -0.55
CA ARG A 79 7.82 11.56 -0.40
C ARG A 79 6.69 11.88 -1.37
N LYS A 80 6.83 11.47 -2.64
CA LYS A 80 5.80 11.72 -3.65
C LYS A 80 4.54 10.88 -3.41
N HIS A 81 4.69 9.64 -2.97
CA HIS A 81 3.60 8.75 -2.58
C HIS A 81 2.80 9.35 -1.42
N LEU A 82 3.48 9.91 -0.41
CA LEU A 82 2.85 10.62 0.71
C LEU A 82 2.16 11.93 0.31
N GLU A 83 2.70 12.67 -0.67
CA GLU A 83 1.99 13.84 -1.22
C GLU A 83 0.64 13.45 -1.85
N PHE A 84 0.63 12.39 -2.67
CA PHE A 84 -0.63 11.88 -3.23
C PHE A 84 -1.58 11.39 -2.15
N TRP A 85 -1.06 10.68 -1.15
CA TRP A 85 -1.82 10.23 0.01
C TRP A 85 -2.54 11.38 0.71
N LEU A 86 -1.79 12.42 1.09
CA LEU A 86 -2.33 13.58 1.80
C LEU A 86 -3.35 14.37 0.97
N GLU A 87 -3.21 14.34 -0.36
CA GLU A 87 -4.14 15.01 -1.27
C GLU A 87 -5.43 14.22 -1.51
N CYS A 88 -5.35 12.89 -1.54
CA CYS A 88 -6.44 12.03 -2.00
C CYS A 88 -7.22 11.36 -0.87
N ILE A 89 -6.56 10.96 0.22
CA ILE A 89 -7.19 10.18 1.28
C ILE A 89 -7.90 11.11 2.27
N ASP A 90 -9.12 10.74 2.66
CA ASP A 90 -9.92 11.50 3.61
C ASP A 90 -9.40 11.33 5.04
N PRO A 91 -8.79 12.38 5.66
CA PRO A 91 -8.22 12.27 6.99
C PRO A 91 -9.28 12.13 8.09
N ASN A 92 -10.55 12.46 7.81
CA ASN A 92 -11.65 12.34 8.77
C ASN A 92 -12.30 10.95 8.75
N TYR A 93 -11.85 10.06 7.86
CA TYR A 93 -12.28 8.67 7.82
C TYR A 93 -11.09 7.77 8.13
N PRO A 94 -10.95 7.31 9.39
CA PRO A 94 -9.86 6.43 9.78
C PRO A 94 -9.80 5.19 8.88
N GLY A 95 -8.57 4.78 8.54
CA GLY A 95 -8.34 3.55 7.79
C GLY A 95 -8.99 2.35 8.48
N VAL A 96 -9.70 1.53 7.71
CA VAL A 96 -10.36 0.34 8.22
C VAL A 96 -9.45 -0.86 7.99
N LYS A 97 -9.01 -1.50 9.07
CA LYS A 97 -8.26 -2.75 9.00
C LYS A 97 -9.19 -3.93 8.80
N LEU A 98 -9.00 -4.65 7.70
CA LEU A 98 -9.64 -5.93 7.42
C LEU A 98 -8.63 -7.04 7.70
N THR A 99 -8.98 -7.93 8.64
CA THR A 99 -8.16 -9.10 8.95
C THR A 99 -8.63 -10.29 8.11
N PRO A 100 -7.73 -10.99 7.40
CA PRO A 100 -8.12 -12.17 6.63
C PRO A 100 -8.72 -13.23 7.57
N LYS A 101 -9.87 -13.79 7.18
CA LYS A 101 -10.50 -14.90 7.91
C LYS A 101 -9.87 -16.26 7.59
N VAL A 102 -9.30 -16.38 6.39
CA VAL A 102 -8.50 -17.51 5.94
C VAL A 102 -7.32 -16.99 5.15
N LEU A 103 -6.17 -17.62 5.31
CA LEU A 103 -4.99 -17.40 4.50
C LEU A 103 -4.58 -18.75 3.89
N MET A 104 -4.63 -18.84 2.56
CA MET A 104 -4.21 -20.02 1.82
C MET A 104 -2.86 -19.74 1.18
N LEU A 105 -1.79 -20.32 1.73
CA LEU A 105 -0.41 -20.06 1.30
C LEU A 105 0.37 -21.37 1.26
N LEU A 106 0.95 -21.68 0.10
CA LEU A 106 1.80 -22.85 -0.07
C LEU A 106 3.11 -22.69 0.74
N PRO A 107 3.65 -23.77 1.35
CA PRO A 107 4.86 -23.68 2.18
C PRO A 107 6.05 -23.02 1.47
N HIS A 108 6.36 -23.41 0.23
CA HIS A 108 7.52 -22.87 -0.50
C HIS A 108 7.41 -21.37 -0.80
N VAL A 109 6.19 -20.83 -0.94
CA VAL A 109 5.98 -19.38 -1.15
C VAL A 109 6.18 -18.62 0.16
N ARG A 110 5.80 -19.20 1.30
CA ARG A 110 6.09 -18.62 2.61
C ARG A 110 7.59 -18.57 2.86
N GLU A 111 8.29 -19.64 2.52
CA GLU A 111 9.74 -19.77 2.72
C GLU A 111 10.55 -18.82 1.83
N SER A 112 10.03 -18.40 0.67
CA SER A 112 10.68 -17.38 -0.16
C SER A 112 10.52 -15.95 0.37
N MET A 113 9.58 -15.69 1.30
CA MET A 113 9.38 -14.38 1.92
C MET A 113 10.26 -14.24 3.17
N THR A 114 11.58 -14.22 2.95
CA THR A 114 12.58 -13.98 4.00
C THR A 114 13.29 -12.66 3.75
N PRO A 115 13.63 -11.87 4.79
CA PRO A 115 14.47 -10.69 4.61
C PRO A 115 15.80 -11.08 3.97
N LEU A 116 16.26 -10.33 2.97
CA LEU A 116 17.63 -10.49 2.47
C LEU A 116 18.58 -9.94 3.54
N LEU A 117 19.63 -10.73 3.82
CA LEU A 117 20.69 -10.40 4.78
C LEU A 117 21.56 -9.25 4.30
#